data_AF-A0A2S5M1J4-F1
#
_entry.id   AF-A0A2S5M1J4-F1
#
_cell.length_a   1.000
_cell.length_b   1.000
_cell.length_c   1.000
_cell.angle_alpha   90.00
_cell.angle_beta   90.00
_cell.angle_gamma   90.00
#
_symmetry.space_group_name_H-M   'P 1'
#
loop_
_entity.id
_entity.type
_entity.pdbx_description
1 polymer ?
#
loop_
_entity_poly.entity_id
_entity_poly.type
_entity_poly.pdbx_seq_one_letter_code
_entity_poly.pdbx_strand_id
1 'polypeptide(L)'
;FWVTVIYFPIAHWVWGVADPNALVDAATQLAAAGDEAAKAAAQAKIDEINAAVGWLAGKGALDFAGGTVVHINAGIAGLVGAIIVGKRIGYGKEALPPHSLTLSMVGASLLWVGWFGFNAGSNLEANGTTALAFVNTMVATAAAALSWMIVEWLVKGKPSMLGLITGAVAGLVAVTPASGYAGPVGAIVLGLAVSPICLFFVDFVKKMAGYDDALDVFGVHCIGGITGALATGILVSPDLGGVGITDYTNLETFAGTYDMMAQMKAQGIAVIATLLWSGIGSAILYKLVDLIVGLRPTPDQEREGLDITDHGERAYNY
;
A
#
# COMPACT_ATOMS: atom_id res chain seq x y z
N PHE A 1 -11.16 -13.60 10.40
CA PHE A 1 -11.85 -12.37 10.86
C PHE A 1 -11.33 -11.11 10.17
N TRP A 2 -10.03 -10.77 10.30
CA TRP A 2 -9.48 -9.52 9.76
C TRP A 2 -9.77 -9.29 8.27
N VAL A 3 -9.56 -10.31 7.42
CA VAL A 3 -9.86 -10.22 5.98
C VAL A 3 -11.33 -9.85 5.74
N THR A 4 -12.25 -10.48 6.46
CA THR A 4 -13.70 -10.28 6.27
C THR A 4 -14.17 -8.89 6.69
N VAL A 5 -13.71 -8.38 7.84
CA VAL A 5 -14.27 -7.16 8.44
C VAL A 5 -13.40 -5.92 8.26
N ILE A 6 -12.13 -6.09 7.87
CA ILE A 6 -11.19 -4.98 7.63
C ILE A 6 -10.82 -4.91 6.16
N TYR A 7 -10.26 -5.99 5.60
CA TYR A 7 -9.75 -5.95 4.24
C TYR A 7 -10.84 -5.75 3.18
N PHE A 8 -11.89 -6.59 3.16
CA PHE A 8 -12.93 -6.47 2.14
C PHE A 8 -13.69 -5.14 2.18
N PRO A 9 -14.04 -4.56 3.34
CA PRO A 9 -14.62 -3.22 3.37
C PRO A 9 -13.71 -2.15 2.76
N ILE A 10 -12.43 -2.09 3.12
CA ILE A 10 -11.49 -1.11 2.56
C ILE A 10 -11.30 -1.34 1.05
N ALA A 11 -11.17 -2.60 0.62
CA ALA A 11 -11.11 -2.95 -0.79
C ALA A 11 -12.34 -2.46 -1.55
N HIS A 12 -13.55 -2.64 -1.00
CA HIS A 12 -14.76 -2.12 -1.61
C HIS A 12 -14.79 -0.58 -1.66
N TRP A 13 -14.34 0.10 -0.60
CA TRP A 13 -14.32 1.57 -0.56
C TRP A 13 -13.45 2.19 -1.64
N VAL A 14 -12.34 1.52 -2.00
CA VAL A 14 -11.30 2.05 -2.87
C VAL A 14 -11.36 1.47 -4.29
N TRP A 15 -11.67 0.19 -4.44
CA TRP A 15 -11.71 -0.50 -5.74
C TRP A 15 -13.10 -0.83 -6.24
N GLY A 16 -14.15 -0.53 -5.46
CA GLY A 16 -15.52 -0.51 -5.96
C GLY A 16 -15.70 0.68 -6.91
N VAL A 17 -15.08 0.64 -8.08
CA VAL A 17 -15.20 1.70 -9.10
C VAL A 17 -16.38 1.41 -10.04
N ALA A 18 -16.86 2.44 -10.72
CA ALA A 18 -17.88 2.29 -11.73
C ALA A 18 -17.35 1.46 -12.91
N ASP A 19 -18.20 0.63 -13.51
CA ASP A 19 -17.88 -0.05 -14.77
C ASP A 19 -17.70 1.01 -15.87
N PRO A 20 -16.50 1.15 -16.45
CA PRO A 20 -16.24 2.12 -17.50
C PRO A 20 -17.19 1.99 -18.70
N ASN A 21 -17.51 0.76 -19.11
CA ASN A 21 -18.37 0.53 -20.27
C ASN A 21 -19.80 0.97 -19.98
N ALA A 22 -20.32 0.65 -18.79
CA ALA A 22 -21.65 1.06 -18.38
C ALA A 22 -21.78 2.60 -18.29
N LEU A 23 -20.73 3.29 -17.82
CA LEU A 23 -20.69 4.76 -17.80
C LEU A 23 -20.67 5.34 -19.22
N VAL A 24 -19.82 4.83 -20.11
CA VAL A 24 -19.73 5.28 -21.50
C VAL A 24 -21.05 5.08 -22.25
N ASP A 25 -21.70 3.92 -22.06
CA ASP A 25 -22.99 3.61 -22.66
C ASP A 25 -24.08 4.58 -22.18
N ALA A 26 -24.15 4.82 -20.86
CA ALA A 26 -25.13 5.74 -20.28
C ALA A 26 -24.87 7.20 -20.70
N ALA A 27 -23.61 7.64 -20.75
CA ALA A 27 -23.23 8.96 -21.22
C ALA A 27 -23.54 9.16 -22.71
N THR A 28 -23.34 8.12 -23.53
CA THR A 28 -23.70 8.15 -24.96
C THR A 28 -25.21 8.28 -25.15
N GLN A 29 -26.01 7.55 -24.36
CA GLN A 29 -27.47 7.67 -24.37
C GLN A 29 -27.92 9.08 -23.94
N LEU A 30 -27.28 9.66 -22.93
CA LEU A 30 -27.57 11.02 -22.48
C LEU A 30 -27.26 12.05 -23.58
N ALA A 31 -26.13 11.91 -24.28
CA ALA A 31 -25.75 12.80 -25.38
C ALA A 31 -26.69 12.68 -26.59
N ALA A 32 -27.24 11.49 -26.86
CA ALA A 32 -28.16 11.23 -27.96
C ALA A 32 -29.63 11.56 -27.65
N ALA A 33 -29.98 11.84 -26.38
CA ALA A 33 -31.35 12.01 -25.94
C ALA A 33 -32.01 13.28 -26.53
N GLY A 34 -33.06 13.07 -27.33
CA GLY A 34 -33.79 14.15 -28.03
C GLY A 34 -34.87 14.85 -27.19
N ASP A 35 -35.28 14.27 -26.06
CA ASP A 35 -36.31 14.81 -25.17
C ASP A 35 -35.90 14.73 -23.68
N GLU A 36 -36.59 15.50 -22.84
CA GLU A 36 -36.28 15.61 -21.42
C GLU A 36 -36.52 14.32 -20.62
N ALA A 37 -37.46 13.47 -21.06
CA ALA A 37 -37.72 12.20 -20.40
C ALA A 37 -36.58 11.21 -20.66
N ALA A 38 -36.07 11.16 -21.89
CA ALA A 38 -34.91 10.36 -22.28
C ALA A 38 -33.63 10.84 -21.57
N LYS A 39 -33.42 12.16 -21.47
CA LYS A 39 -32.28 12.72 -20.70
C LYS A 39 -32.36 12.34 -19.22
N ALA A 40 -33.53 12.48 -18.60
CA ALA A 40 -33.72 12.12 -17.20
C ALA A 40 -33.48 10.63 -16.95
N ALA A 41 -33.93 9.76 -17.85
CA ALA A 41 -33.69 8.32 -17.75
C ALA A 41 -32.20 7.97 -17.89
N ALA A 42 -31.48 8.57 -18.85
CA ALA A 42 -30.04 8.34 -19.03
C ALA A 42 -29.21 8.88 -17.85
N GLN A 43 -29.55 10.07 -17.34
CA GLN A 43 -28.92 10.63 -16.15
C GLN A 43 -29.15 9.75 -14.91
N ALA A 44 -30.38 9.27 -14.71
CA ALA A 44 -30.69 8.37 -13.61
C ALA A 44 -29.85 7.08 -13.66
N LYS A 45 -29.48 6.60 -14.86
CA LYS A 45 -28.59 5.45 -15.00
C LYS A 45 -27.15 5.76 -14.59
N ILE A 46 -26.63 6.93 -14.95
CA ILE A 46 -25.32 7.41 -14.47
C ILE A 46 -25.32 7.52 -12.94
N ASP A 47 -26.38 8.09 -12.37
CA ASP A 47 -26.52 8.25 -10.92
C ASP A 47 -26.57 6.90 -10.19
N GLU A 48 -27.28 5.90 -10.76
CA GLU A 48 -27.32 4.53 -10.25
C GLU A 48 -25.93 3.88 -10.22
N ILE A 49 -25.17 4.02 -11.32
CA ILE A 49 -23.80 3.49 -11.41
C ILE A 49 -22.90 4.16 -10.37
N ASN A 50 -22.97 5.48 -10.25
CA ASN A 50 -22.16 6.24 -9.29
C ASN A 50 -22.56 5.94 -7.84
N ALA A 51 -23.81 5.59 -7.56
CA ALA A 51 -24.27 5.20 -6.22
C ALA A 51 -23.67 3.86 -5.75
N ALA A 52 -23.25 3.00 -6.67
CA ALA A 52 -22.59 1.72 -6.36
C ALA A 52 -21.08 1.86 -6.11
N VAL A 53 -20.50 3.03 -6.38
CA VAL A 53 -19.07 3.30 -6.21
C VAL A 53 -18.70 3.35 -4.72
N GLY A 54 -17.61 2.69 -4.37
CA GLY A 54 -16.99 2.75 -3.05
C GLY A 54 -16.72 4.20 -2.65
N TRP A 55 -17.08 4.55 -1.42
CA TRP A 55 -17.14 5.97 -1.04
C TRP A 55 -15.78 6.70 -1.08
N LEU A 56 -14.63 5.99 -0.99
CA LEU A 56 -13.31 6.60 -1.15
C LEU A 56 -12.98 6.83 -2.63
N ALA A 57 -13.25 5.84 -3.48
CA ALA A 57 -13.17 5.99 -4.93
C ALA A 57 -14.07 7.13 -5.43
N GLY A 58 -15.32 7.19 -4.96
CA GLY A 58 -16.28 8.25 -5.29
C GLY A 58 -15.91 9.63 -4.75
N LYS A 59 -14.97 9.72 -3.79
CA LYS A 59 -14.36 10.99 -3.36
C LYS A 59 -13.14 11.39 -4.20
N GLY A 60 -12.76 10.59 -5.18
CA GLY A 60 -11.60 10.81 -6.06
C GLY A 60 -10.30 10.18 -5.54
N ALA A 61 -10.35 9.28 -4.56
CA ALA A 61 -9.13 8.62 -4.09
C ALA A 61 -8.60 7.65 -5.16
N LEU A 62 -7.31 7.76 -5.45
CA LEU A 62 -6.59 6.92 -6.41
C LEU A 62 -5.72 5.91 -5.67
N ASP A 63 -5.86 4.65 -6.05
CA ASP A 63 -5.04 3.56 -5.53
C ASP A 63 -4.93 2.44 -6.57
N PHE A 64 -3.90 2.52 -7.42
CA PHE A 64 -3.79 1.65 -8.59
C PHE A 64 -3.70 0.17 -8.24
N ALA A 65 -2.86 -0.19 -7.26
CA ALA A 65 -2.58 -1.58 -6.92
C ALA A 65 -2.64 -1.89 -5.41
N GLY A 66 -3.03 -0.95 -4.55
CA GLY A 66 -3.27 -1.21 -3.12
C GLY A 66 -2.28 -0.57 -2.15
N GLY A 67 -1.83 0.65 -2.40
CA GLY A 67 -1.16 1.47 -1.38
C GLY A 67 -1.99 1.58 -0.11
N THR A 68 -3.26 1.93 -0.26
CA THR A 68 -4.22 2.05 0.84
C THR A 68 -4.74 0.68 1.26
N VAL A 69 -5.26 -0.10 0.29
CA VAL A 69 -5.98 -1.36 0.56
C VAL A 69 -5.06 -2.43 1.17
N VAL A 70 -3.80 -2.48 0.76
CA VAL A 70 -2.83 -3.50 1.19
C VAL A 70 -1.83 -2.92 2.18
N HIS A 71 -1.05 -1.91 1.79
CA HIS A 71 0.14 -1.51 2.56
C HIS A 71 -0.17 -0.69 3.81
N ILE A 72 -0.97 0.37 3.70
CA ILE A 72 -1.40 1.14 4.88
C ILE A 72 -2.22 0.24 5.80
N ASN A 73 -3.16 -0.50 5.22
CA ASN A 73 -4.05 -1.41 5.94
C ASN A 73 -3.30 -2.48 6.75
N ALA A 74 -2.43 -3.27 6.11
CA ALA A 74 -1.64 -4.29 6.79
C ALA A 74 -0.59 -3.67 7.72
N GLY A 75 -0.01 -2.52 7.33
CA GLY A 75 1.01 -1.83 8.12
C GLY A 75 0.51 -1.33 9.47
N ILE A 76 -0.66 -0.67 9.51
CA ILE A 76 -1.24 -0.21 10.77
C ILE A 76 -1.75 -1.37 11.62
N ALA A 77 -2.33 -2.41 10.99
CA ALA A 77 -2.72 -3.63 11.68
C ALA A 77 -1.51 -4.34 12.31
N GLY A 78 -0.37 -4.37 11.61
CA GLY A 78 0.90 -4.89 12.11
C GLY A 78 1.40 -4.13 13.33
N LEU A 79 1.39 -2.79 13.32
CA LEU A 79 1.77 -1.98 14.47
C LEU A 79 0.90 -2.29 15.70
N VAL A 80 -0.42 -2.28 15.49
CA VAL A 80 -1.40 -2.55 16.56
C VAL A 80 -1.20 -3.96 17.13
N GLY A 81 -1.00 -4.96 16.26
CA GLY A 81 -0.68 -6.32 16.66
C GLY A 81 0.59 -6.40 17.50
N ALA A 82 1.68 -5.77 17.05
CA ALA A 82 2.95 -5.73 17.77
C ALA A 82 2.82 -5.09 19.17
N ILE A 83 1.99 -4.04 19.30
CA ILE A 83 1.74 -3.41 20.60
C ILE A 83 0.92 -4.31 21.53
N ILE A 84 -0.13 -4.97 21.01
CA ILE A 84 -1.03 -5.80 21.82
C ILE A 84 -0.38 -7.12 22.24
N VAL A 85 0.29 -7.81 21.31
CA VAL A 85 1.06 -9.05 21.59
C VAL A 85 2.23 -8.75 22.53
N GLY A 86 2.79 -7.54 22.42
CA GLY A 86 3.88 -7.06 23.26
C GLY A 86 5.26 -7.51 22.76
N LYS A 87 6.29 -6.96 23.42
CA LYS A 87 7.69 -7.07 22.97
C LYS A 87 8.25 -8.46 23.17
N ARG A 88 9.05 -8.96 22.24
CA ARG A 88 9.77 -10.24 22.36
C ARG A 88 10.72 -10.23 23.56
N ILE A 89 10.94 -11.41 24.14
CA ILE A 89 11.97 -11.60 25.16
C ILE A 89 13.32 -11.19 24.55
N GLY A 90 14.11 -10.43 25.32
CA GLY A 90 15.40 -9.89 24.85
C GLY A 90 15.31 -8.58 24.06
N TYR A 91 14.13 -8.10 23.65
CA TYR A 91 14.05 -6.83 22.90
C TYR A 91 14.64 -5.65 23.69
N GLY A 92 15.59 -4.95 23.07
CA GLY A 92 16.33 -3.83 23.67
C GLY A 92 17.38 -4.23 24.71
N LYS A 93 17.57 -5.53 24.96
CA LYS A 93 18.56 -6.09 25.90
C LYS A 93 19.56 -7.01 25.21
N GLU A 94 19.13 -7.72 24.18
CA GLU A 94 19.89 -8.71 23.43
C GLU A 94 19.84 -8.36 21.93
N ALA A 95 20.86 -8.79 21.20
CA ALA A 95 20.85 -8.68 19.75
C ALA A 95 19.92 -9.77 19.17
N LEU A 96 18.94 -9.36 18.37
CA LEU A 96 18.01 -10.25 17.66
C LEU A 96 18.30 -10.20 16.14
N PRO A 97 19.44 -10.75 15.67
CA PRO A 97 19.81 -10.66 14.26
C PRO A 97 18.91 -11.54 13.38
N PRO A 98 18.77 -11.22 12.07
CA PRO A 98 18.13 -12.11 11.12
C PRO A 98 18.81 -13.49 11.10
N HIS A 99 18.02 -14.56 11.15
CA HIS A 99 18.56 -15.93 11.14
C HIS A 99 19.33 -16.25 9.85
N SER A 100 18.88 -15.72 8.70
CA SER A 100 19.50 -15.94 7.38
C SER A 100 19.28 -14.75 6.45
N LEU A 101 20.34 -13.99 6.24
CA LEU A 101 20.38 -12.90 5.26
C LEU A 101 20.20 -13.41 3.82
N THR A 102 20.69 -14.62 3.52
CA THR A 102 20.50 -15.24 2.21
C THR A 102 19.02 -15.50 1.93
N LEU A 103 18.28 -16.05 2.88
CA LEU A 103 16.84 -16.29 2.72
C LEU A 103 16.06 -14.98 2.62
N SER A 104 16.45 -13.94 3.37
CA SER A 104 15.88 -12.60 3.22
C SER A 104 16.09 -12.03 1.81
N MET A 105 17.28 -12.19 1.22
CA MET A 105 17.56 -11.76 -0.15
C MET A 105 16.72 -12.55 -1.18
N VAL A 106 16.58 -13.86 -1.02
CA VAL A 106 15.71 -14.69 -1.87
C VAL A 106 14.26 -14.20 -1.78
N GLY A 107 13.75 -13.98 -0.56
CA GLY A 107 12.41 -13.44 -0.35
C GLY A 107 12.20 -12.08 -1.02
N ALA A 108 13.13 -11.14 -0.85
CA ALA A 108 13.08 -9.83 -1.48
C ALA A 108 13.12 -9.90 -3.02
N SER A 109 13.91 -10.83 -3.57
CA SER A 109 13.98 -11.06 -5.02
C SER A 109 12.67 -11.59 -5.57
N LEU A 110 12.04 -12.55 -4.88
CA LEU A 110 10.72 -13.08 -5.24
C LEU A 110 9.64 -12.01 -5.12
N LEU A 111 9.69 -11.17 -4.08
CA LEU A 111 8.78 -10.03 -3.93
C LEU A 111 8.90 -9.09 -5.12
N TRP A 112 10.11 -8.69 -5.52
CA TRP A 112 10.30 -7.79 -6.64
C TRP A 112 9.78 -8.38 -7.95
N VAL A 113 10.11 -9.64 -8.26
CA VAL A 113 9.61 -10.33 -9.46
C VAL A 113 8.07 -10.41 -9.44
N GLY A 114 7.50 -10.83 -8.31
CA GLY A 114 6.04 -10.93 -8.14
C GLY A 114 5.34 -9.57 -8.22
N TRP A 115 6.02 -8.49 -7.84
CA TRP A 115 5.43 -7.15 -7.84
C TRP A 115 5.16 -6.59 -9.23
N PHE A 116 5.84 -7.10 -10.27
CA PHE A 116 5.46 -6.77 -11.65
C PHE A 116 4.05 -7.26 -11.96
N GLY A 117 3.71 -8.49 -11.55
CA GLY A 117 2.34 -9.00 -11.65
C GLY A 117 1.37 -8.22 -10.76
N PHE A 118 1.80 -7.82 -9.57
CA PHE A 118 0.99 -7.06 -8.62
C PHE A 118 0.60 -5.68 -9.17
N ASN A 119 1.59 -4.87 -9.57
CA ASN A 119 1.32 -3.52 -10.07
C ASN A 119 0.82 -3.55 -11.51
N ALA A 120 1.56 -4.14 -12.45
CA ALA A 120 1.16 -4.09 -13.86
C ALA A 120 -0.14 -4.85 -14.11
N GLY A 121 -0.36 -5.97 -13.43
CA GLY A 121 -1.59 -6.74 -13.51
C GLY A 121 -2.82 -6.02 -12.96
N SER A 122 -2.64 -5.01 -12.09
CA SER A 122 -3.76 -4.19 -11.59
C SER A 122 -4.41 -3.33 -12.67
N ASN A 123 -3.78 -3.20 -13.85
CA ASN A 123 -4.41 -2.58 -15.02
C ASN A 123 -5.50 -3.46 -15.66
N LEU A 124 -5.53 -4.77 -15.37
CA LEU A 124 -6.48 -5.76 -15.91
C LEU A 124 -6.45 -5.95 -17.45
N GLU A 125 -5.55 -5.28 -18.13
CA GLU A 125 -5.33 -5.35 -19.57
C GLU A 125 -3.83 -5.43 -19.89
N ALA A 126 -3.49 -5.73 -21.14
CA ALA A 126 -2.12 -5.68 -21.65
C ALA A 126 -1.96 -4.53 -22.65
N ASN A 127 -1.74 -3.31 -22.15
CA ASN A 127 -1.70 -2.09 -22.97
C ASN A 127 -0.59 -1.11 -22.49
N GLY A 128 -0.62 0.14 -22.97
CA GLY A 128 0.36 1.16 -22.60
C GLY A 128 0.39 1.49 -21.11
N THR A 129 -0.75 1.43 -20.42
CA THR A 129 -0.85 1.66 -18.96
C THR A 129 -0.20 0.52 -18.18
N THR A 130 -0.32 -0.73 -18.63
CA THR A 130 0.40 -1.89 -18.10
C THR A 130 1.91 -1.70 -18.21
N ALA A 131 2.39 -1.25 -19.37
CA ALA A 131 3.80 -0.98 -19.60
C ALA A 131 4.30 0.17 -18.71
N LEU A 132 3.51 1.23 -18.52
CA LEU A 132 3.81 2.32 -17.61
C LEU A 132 3.93 1.84 -16.16
N ALA A 133 2.96 1.06 -15.68
CA ALA A 133 2.99 0.48 -14.34
C ALA A 133 4.20 -0.43 -14.11
N PHE A 134 4.57 -1.22 -15.11
CA PHE A 134 5.78 -2.04 -15.07
C PHE A 134 7.04 -1.19 -14.93
N VAL A 135 7.20 -0.17 -15.78
CA VAL A 135 8.36 0.74 -15.77
C VAL A 135 8.46 1.48 -14.43
N ASN A 136 7.36 2.06 -13.97
CA ASN A 136 7.29 2.78 -12.70
C ASN A 136 7.68 1.89 -11.52
N THR A 137 7.20 0.64 -11.52
CA THR A 137 7.58 -0.36 -10.51
C THR A 137 9.08 -0.62 -10.49
N MET A 138 9.70 -0.76 -11.66
CA MET A 138 11.16 -0.97 -11.76
C MET A 138 11.94 0.24 -11.25
N VAL A 139 11.65 1.43 -11.79
CA VAL A 139 12.49 2.62 -11.57
C VAL A 139 12.34 3.17 -10.15
N ALA A 140 11.13 3.13 -9.58
CA ALA A 140 10.92 3.55 -8.19
C ALA A 140 11.62 2.61 -7.20
N THR A 141 11.57 1.31 -7.46
CA THR A 141 12.22 0.30 -6.61
C THR A 141 13.73 0.41 -6.64
N ALA A 142 14.32 0.54 -7.84
CA ALA A 142 15.75 0.75 -7.99
C ALA A 142 16.21 2.04 -7.30
N ALA A 143 15.47 3.13 -7.48
CA ALA A 143 15.74 4.41 -6.81
C ALA A 143 15.67 4.30 -5.29
N ALA A 144 14.66 3.60 -4.75
CA ALA A 144 14.49 3.41 -3.31
C ALA A 144 15.57 2.52 -2.70
N ALA A 145 15.97 1.44 -3.37
CA ALA A 145 17.05 0.58 -2.94
C ALA A 145 18.38 1.36 -2.84
N LEU A 146 18.71 2.14 -3.87
CA LEU A 146 19.89 2.99 -3.88
C LEU A 146 19.81 4.09 -2.82
N SER A 147 18.65 4.75 -2.70
CA SER A 147 18.44 5.79 -1.70
C SER A 147 18.61 5.27 -0.28
N TRP A 148 18.03 4.11 0.05
CA TRP A 148 18.21 3.50 1.36
C TRP A 148 19.67 3.17 1.62
N MET A 149 20.34 2.52 0.68
CA MET A 149 21.74 2.16 0.80
C MET A 149 22.61 3.39 1.05
N ILE A 150 22.40 4.48 0.31
CA ILE A 150 23.16 5.73 0.46
C ILE A 150 22.86 6.39 1.81
N VAL A 151 21.59 6.56 2.17
CA VAL A 151 21.20 7.22 3.43
C VAL A 151 21.68 6.42 4.63
N GLU A 152 21.51 5.09 4.60
CA GLU A 152 22.04 4.22 5.65
C GLU A 152 23.55 4.32 5.74
N TRP A 153 24.26 4.33 4.62
CA TRP A 153 25.71 4.48 4.63
C TRP A 153 26.13 5.82 5.24
N LEU A 154 25.47 6.92 4.89
CA LEU A 154 25.76 8.24 5.45
C LEU A 154 25.49 8.31 6.97
N VAL A 155 24.44 7.65 7.46
CA VAL A 155 24.02 7.72 8.87
C VAL A 155 24.74 6.69 9.75
N LYS A 156 25.00 5.48 9.23
CA LYS A 156 25.54 4.34 9.99
C LYS A 156 26.98 3.97 9.61
N GLY A 157 27.57 4.63 8.62
CA GLY A 157 28.95 4.47 8.19
C GLY A 157 29.23 3.28 7.26
N LYS A 158 28.28 2.36 7.07
CA LYS A 158 28.38 1.23 6.13
C LYS A 158 27.02 0.90 5.50
N PRO A 159 26.98 0.54 4.21
CA PRO A 159 25.78 0.01 3.61
C PRO A 159 25.55 -1.43 4.08
N SER A 160 24.29 -1.84 4.22
CA SER A 160 23.93 -3.23 4.53
C SER A 160 23.07 -3.87 3.45
N MET A 161 23.20 -5.18 3.28
CA MET A 161 22.35 -5.94 2.37
C MET A 161 20.88 -5.88 2.83
N LEU A 162 20.64 -5.99 4.14
CA LEU A 162 19.30 -5.87 4.72
C LEU A 162 18.67 -4.51 4.41
N GLY A 163 19.43 -3.43 4.59
CA GLY A 163 18.99 -2.07 4.24
C GLY A 163 18.67 -1.93 2.76
N LEU A 164 19.50 -2.48 1.86
CA LEU A 164 19.22 -2.47 0.42
C LEU A 164 17.89 -3.14 0.08
N ILE A 165 17.63 -4.35 0.60
CA ILE A 165 16.39 -5.06 0.30
C ILE A 165 15.17 -4.43 0.99
N THR A 166 15.32 -3.86 2.19
CA THR A 166 14.26 -3.08 2.84
C THR A 166 13.92 -1.83 2.04
N GLY A 167 14.93 -1.13 1.50
CA GLY A 167 14.75 0.00 0.60
C GLY A 167 14.04 -0.37 -0.70
N ALA A 168 14.37 -1.53 -1.29
CA ALA A 168 13.64 -2.05 -2.44
C ALA A 168 12.15 -2.26 -2.10
N VAL A 169 11.83 -2.93 -1.00
CA VAL A 169 10.44 -3.13 -0.56
C VAL A 169 9.74 -1.81 -0.28
N ALA A 170 10.40 -0.82 0.34
CA ALA A 170 9.84 0.51 0.54
C ALA A 170 9.48 1.20 -0.78
N GLY A 171 10.32 1.09 -1.81
CA GLY A 171 10.04 1.58 -3.15
C GLY A 171 8.85 0.89 -3.81
N LEU A 172 8.80 -0.45 -3.73
CA LEU A 172 7.69 -1.26 -4.24
C LEU A 172 6.36 -0.87 -3.59
N VAL A 173 6.36 -0.71 -2.27
CA VAL A 173 5.22 -0.24 -1.49
C VAL A 173 4.78 1.16 -1.93
N ALA A 174 5.71 2.13 -1.98
CA ALA A 174 5.37 3.52 -2.24
C ALA A 174 4.84 3.73 -3.67
N VAL A 175 5.38 3.03 -4.65
CA VAL A 175 4.93 3.15 -6.04
C VAL A 175 3.63 2.40 -6.30
N THR A 176 3.23 1.44 -5.46
CA THR A 176 2.00 0.64 -5.63
C THR A 176 0.74 1.48 -5.95
N PRO A 177 0.36 2.51 -5.16
CA PRO A 177 -0.81 3.32 -5.48
C PRO A 177 -0.61 4.22 -6.71
N ALA A 178 0.63 4.54 -7.06
CA ALA A 178 0.99 5.49 -8.12
C ALA A 178 1.37 4.82 -9.45
N SER A 179 1.51 3.50 -9.50
CA SER A 179 2.27 2.84 -10.56
C SER A 179 1.67 3.06 -11.94
N GLY A 180 0.34 3.04 -12.09
CA GLY A 180 -0.32 3.35 -13.36
C GLY A 180 -0.69 4.83 -13.55
N TYR A 181 -0.41 5.69 -12.57
CA TYR A 181 -0.82 7.11 -12.61
C TYR A 181 0.33 8.09 -12.79
N ALA A 182 1.51 7.78 -12.26
CA ALA A 182 2.68 8.65 -12.31
C ALA A 182 3.43 8.54 -13.64
N GLY A 183 4.16 9.59 -14.00
CA GLY A 183 5.23 9.49 -15.01
C GLY A 183 6.49 8.81 -14.44
N PRO A 184 7.36 8.21 -15.28
CA PRO A 184 8.58 7.51 -14.82
C PRO A 184 9.54 8.36 -13.99
N VAL A 185 9.70 9.64 -14.32
CA VAL A 185 10.55 10.56 -13.54
C VAL A 185 9.95 10.81 -12.16
N GLY A 186 8.63 10.98 -12.06
CA GLY A 186 7.92 11.10 -10.79
C GLY A 186 8.08 9.85 -9.91
N ALA A 187 8.01 8.67 -10.53
CA ALA A 187 8.22 7.39 -9.83
C ALA A 187 9.66 7.26 -9.28
N ILE A 188 10.69 7.71 -10.02
CA ILE A 188 12.07 7.78 -9.52
C ILE A 188 12.16 8.70 -8.30
N VAL A 189 11.58 9.90 -8.38
CA VAL A 189 11.60 10.87 -7.27
C VAL A 189 10.91 10.30 -6.03
N LEU A 190 9.77 9.63 -6.21
CA LEU A 190 9.08 8.92 -5.12
C LEU A 190 9.97 7.85 -4.48
N GLY A 191 10.63 7.03 -5.29
CA GLY A 191 11.58 6.02 -4.80
C GLY A 191 12.74 6.64 -4.01
N LEU A 192 13.34 7.72 -4.52
CA LEU A 192 14.41 8.43 -3.81
C LEU A 192 13.93 8.99 -2.47
N ALA A 193 12.70 9.52 -2.40
CA ALA A 193 12.15 10.15 -1.21
C ALA A 193 11.66 9.17 -0.14
N VAL A 194 11.09 8.02 -0.53
CA VAL A 194 10.46 7.10 0.43
C VAL A 194 11.48 6.46 1.39
N SER A 195 12.65 6.07 0.90
CA SER A 195 13.65 5.37 1.73
C SER A 195 14.13 6.17 2.94
N PRO A 196 14.52 7.46 2.84
CA PRO A 196 14.84 8.27 4.00
C PRO A 196 13.70 8.34 5.03
N ILE A 197 12.45 8.43 4.56
CA ILE A 197 11.27 8.51 5.42
C ILE A 197 11.09 7.19 6.17
N CYS A 198 11.05 6.06 5.45
CA CYS A 198 10.89 4.75 6.06
C CYS A 198 12.06 4.41 7.00
N LEU A 199 13.30 4.69 6.60
CA LEU A 199 14.49 4.51 7.45
C LEU A 199 14.35 5.30 8.76
N PHE A 200 13.89 6.55 8.70
CA PHE A 200 13.66 7.35 9.90
C PHE A 200 12.67 6.67 10.87
N PHE A 201 11.58 6.10 10.36
CA PHE A 201 10.62 5.38 11.19
C PHE A 201 11.17 4.08 11.77
N VAL A 202 11.89 3.31 10.96
CA VAL A 202 12.51 2.03 11.35
C VAL A 202 13.60 2.22 12.40
N ASP A 203 14.50 3.18 12.20
CA ASP A 203 15.68 3.33 13.04
C ASP A 203 15.49 4.26 14.25
N PHE A 204 14.60 5.26 14.15
CA PHE A 204 14.47 6.29 15.18
C PHE A 204 13.11 6.24 15.87
N VAL A 205 12.00 6.35 15.12
CA VAL A 205 10.65 6.40 15.72
C VAL A 205 10.34 5.13 16.49
N LYS A 206 10.66 3.95 15.94
CA LYS A 206 10.50 2.67 16.63
C LYS A 206 11.20 2.61 17.98
N LYS A 207 12.45 3.09 18.05
CA LYS A 207 13.23 3.10 19.30
C LYS A 207 12.66 4.10 20.30
N MET A 208 12.26 5.29 19.84
CA MET A 208 11.67 6.34 20.68
C MET A 208 10.32 5.95 21.27
N ALA A 209 9.44 5.39 20.45
CA ALA A 209 8.13 4.91 20.88
C ALA A 209 8.20 3.55 21.60
N GLY A 210 9.30 2.83 21.41
CA GLY A 210 9.63 1.60 22.13
C GLY A 210 8.79 0.38 21.73
N TYR A 211 8.03 0.41 20.64
CA TYR A 211 7.32 -0.78 20.14
C TYR A 211 8.28 -1.79 19.52
N ASP A 212 7.90 -3.06 19.49
CA ASP A 212 8.67 -4.15 18.89
C ASP A 212 7.95 -4.71 17.66
N ASP A 213 7.87 -3.89 16.62
CA ASP A 213 7.46 -4.33 15.29
C ASP A 213 8.62 -5.11 14.65
N ALA A 214 8.62 -6.43 14.82
CA ALA A 214 9.80 -7.27 14.64
C ALA A 214 10.47 -7.15 13.27
N LEU A 215 9.67 -6.97 12.22
CA LEU A 215 10.09 -6.93 10.82
C LEU A 215 9.83 -5.57 10.16
N ASP A 216 9.57 -4.55 10.96
CA ASP A 216 9.37 -3.17 10.50
C ASP A 216 8.21 -3.00 9.51
N VAL A 217 7.15 -3.80 9.66
CA VAL A 217 5.97 -3.78 8.79
C VAL A 217 5.29 -2.41 8.82
N PHE A 218 5.20 -1.77 9.98
CA PHE A 218 4.71 -0.40 10.11
C PHE A 218 5.63 0.60 9.40
N GLY A 219 6.92 0.56 9.70
CA GLY A 219 7.90 1.53 9.18
C GLY A 219 8.09 1.45 7.67
N VAL A 220 7.87 0.28 7.07
CA VAL A 220 8.03 0.06 5.62
C VAL A 220 6.67 0.10 4.90
N HIS A 221 5.70 -0.72 5.30
CA HIS A 221 4.42 -0.83 4.60
C HIS A 221 3.47 0.31 4.96
N CYS A 222 3.28 0.61 6.25
CA CYS A 222 2.33 1.67 6.63
C CYS A 222 2.85 3.04 6.17
N ILE A 223 4.07 3.38 6.55
CA ILE A 223 4.65 4.70 6.25
C ILE A 223 4.94 4.83 4.76
N GLY A 224 5.53 3.82 4.12
CA GLY A 224 5.74 3.82 2.68
C GLY A 224 4.42 3.90 1.90
N GLY A 225 3.38 3.21 2.37
CA GLY A 225 2.05 3.25 1.78
C GLY A 225 1.40 4.63 1.92
N ILE A 226 1.52 5.28 3.09
CA ILE A 226 1.04 6.67 3.30
C ILE A 226 1.77 7.62 2.36
N THR A 227 3.11 7.53 2.30
CA THR A 227 3.92 8.37 1.40
C THR A 227 3.52 8.16 -0.04
N GLY A 228 3.36 6.91 -0.48
CA GLY A 228 2.92 6.55 -1.83
C GLY A 228 1.52 7.06 -2.15
N ALA A 229 0.55 6.86 -1.25
CA ALA A 229 -0.83 7.29 -1.46
C ALA A 229 -0.92 8.82 -1.56
N LEU A 230 -0.26 9.56 -0.68
CA LEU A 230 -0.22 11.02 -0.77
C LEU A 230 0.53 11.50 -2.01
N ALA A 231 1.69 10.91 -2.33
CA ALA A 231 2.44 11.25 -3.53
C ALA A 231 1.68 10.95 -4.83
N THR A 232 0.83 9.91 -4.85
CA THR A 232 -0.06 9.62 -6.00
C THR A 232 -0.92 10.83 -6.35
N GLY A 233 -1.43 11.53 -5.34
CA GLY A 233 -2.25 12.72 -5.55
C GLY A 233 -1.50 13.89 -6.17
N ILE A 234 -0.17 13.91 -6.06
CA ILE A 234 0.71 14.90 -6.71
C ILE A 234 1.14 14.42 -8.09
N LEU A 235 1.57 13.16 -8.18
CA LEU A 235 2.25 12.59 -9.34
C LEU A 235 1.30 12.19 -10.47
N VAL A 236 -0.01 12.14 -10.22
CA VAL A 236 -1.03 12.00 -11.27
C VAL A 236 -1.16 13.26 -12.13
N SER A 237 -0.61 14.40 -11.68
CA SER A 237 -0.62 15.67 -12.41
C SER A 237 -0.03 15.53 -13.82
N PRO A 238 -0.77 15.91 -14.89
CA PRO A 238 -0.25 15.94 -16.25
C PRO A 238 1.00 16.82 -16.42
N ASP A 239 1.09 17.92 -15.67
CA ASP A 239 2.25 18.84 -15.70
C ASP A 239 3.54 18.18 -15.19
N LEU A 240 3.43 17.10 -14.42
CA LEU A 240 4.54 16.30 -13.93
C LEU A 240 4.75 15.01 -14.75
N GLY A 241 4.04 14.87 -15.87
CA GLY A 241 4.06 13.68 -16.73
C GLY A 241 3.18 12.53 -16.22
N GLY A 242 2.29 12.79 -15.27
CA GLY A 242 1.25 11.84 -14.86
C GLY A 242 0.14 11.70 -15.91
N VAL A 243 -0.70 10.69 -15.74
CA VAL A 243 -1.75 10.35 -16.72
C VAL A 243 -3.01 11.23 -16.61
N GLY A 244 -3.13 12.05 -15.57
CA GLY A 244 -4.32 12.83 -15.28
C GLY A 244 -5.46 12.02 -14.64
N ILE A 245 -6.61 12.66 -14.51
CA ILE A 245 -7.84 12.04 -14.00
C ILE A 245 -8.65 11.53 -15.19
N THR A 246 -9.19 10.31 -15.11
CA THR A 246 -10.10 9.77 -16.12
C THR A 246 -11.54 10.13 -15.79
N ASP A 247 -12.29 10.59 -16.78
CA ASP A 247 -13.72 10.86 -16.72
C ASP A 247 -14.43 10.16 -17.89
N TYR A 248 -15.06 9.02 -17.60
CA TYR A 248 -15.76 8.22 -18.62
C TYR A 248 -17.04 8.88 -19.14
N THR A 249 -17.50 9.99 -18.55
CA THR A 249 -18.61 10.79 -19.08
C THR A 249 -18.16 11.78 -20.15
N ASN A 250 -16.86 12.09 -20.21
CA ASN A 250 -16.26 12.87 -21.28
C ASN A 250 -15.95 11.98 -22.49
N LEU A 251 -16.90 11.87 -23.42
CA LEU A 251 -16.80 10.96 -24.57
C LEU A 251 -15.75 11.35 -25.62
N GLU A 252 -15.18 12.56 -25.58
CA GLU A 252 -14.21 13.00 -26.58
C GLU A 252 -12.79 12.49 -26.27
N THR A 253 -12.38 12.57 -25.00
CA THR A 253 -11.00 12.29 -24.59
C THR A 253 -10.89 11.43 -23.34
N PHE A 254 -12.01 11.17 -22.65
CA PHE A 254 -12.06 10.60 -21.31
C PHE A 254 -11.20 11.34 -20.27
N ALA A 255 -10.82 12.58 -20.55
CA ALA A 255 -10.01 13.39 -19.66
C ALA A 255 -10.90 14.13 -18.66
N GLY A 256 -10.63 13.91 -17.38
CA GLY A 256 -11.18 14.66 -16.26
C GLY A 256 -10.32 15.87 -15.90
N THR A 257 -10.88 16.76 -15.09
CA THR A 257 -10.14 17.91 -14.57
C THR A 257 -9.29 17.49 -13.37
N TYR A 258 -7.97 17.67 -13.48
CA TYR A 258 -7.07 17.53 -12.35
C TYR A 258 -7.05 18.81 -11.52
N ASP A 259 -7.34 18.69 -10.22
CA ASP A 259 -7.10 19.74 -9.22
C ASP A 259 -6.29 19.16 -8.06
N MET A 260 -5.09 19.72 -7.85
CA MET A 260 -4.15 19.24 -6.82
C MET A 260 -4.77 19.25 -5.42
N MET A 261 -5.55 20.28 -5.08
CA MET A 261 -6.11 20.40 -3.73
C MET A 261 -7.21 19.37 -3.48
N ALA A 262 -8.10 19.17 -4.44
CA ALA A 262 -9.13 18.14 -4.42
C ALA A 262 -8.51 16.75 -4.35
N GLN A 263 -7.47 16.50 -5.17
CA GLN A 263 -6.80 15.21 -5.20
C GLN A 263 -6.09 14.90 -3.87
N MET A 264 -5.34 15.86 -3.33
CA MET A 264 -4.67 15.68 -2.04
C MET A 264 -5.66 15.51 -0.88
N LYS A 265 -6.82 16.18 -0.94
CA LYS A 265 -7.90 15.98 0.02
C LYS A 265 -8.48 14.57 -0.08
N ALA A 266 -8.69 14.04 -1.29
CA ALA A 266 -9.19 12.68 -1.51
C ALA A 266 -8.22 11.62 -0.97
N GLN A 267 -6.92 11.73 -1.31
CA GLN A 267 -5.88 10.83 -0.80
C GLN A 267 -5.78 10.89 0.74
N GLY A 268 -5.80 12.10 1.32
CA GLY A 268 -5.75 12.28 2.77
C GLY A 268 -6.94 11.64 3.49
N ILE A 269 -8.15 11.77 2.96
CA ILE A 269 -9.34 11.12 3.50
C ILE A 269 -9.19 9.59 3.44
N ALA A 270 -8.70 9.03 2.32
CA ALA A 270 -8.49 7.59 2.17
C ALA A 270 -7.46 7.04 3.17
N VAL A 271 -6.34 7.74 3.35
CA VAL A 271 -5.31 7.41 4.35
C VAL A 271 -5.90 7.39 5.76
N ILE A 272 -6.57 8.48 6.17
CA ILE A 272 -7.13 8.60 7.53
C ILE A 272 -8.20 7.55 7.78
N ALA A 273 -9.13 7.36 6.84
CA ALA A 273 -10.17 6.35 6.96
C ALA A 273 -9.60 4.94 7.14
N THR A 274 -8.55 4.62 6.39
CA THR A 274 -7.88 3.32 6.46
C THR A 274 -7.14 3.12 7.77
N LEU A 275 -6.40 4.13 8.23
CA LEU A 275 -5.72 4.10 9.53
C LEU A 275 -6.70 3.90 10.68
N LEU A 276 -7.84 4.61 10.67
CA LEU A 276 -8.84 4.50 11.72
C LEU A 276 -9.57 3.15 11.66
N TRP A 277 -10.09 2.75 10.49
CA TRP A 277 -10.83 1.50 10.36
C TRP A 277 -9.95 0.29 10.66
N SER A 278 -8.78 0.21 10.01
CA SER A 278 -7.87 -0.91 10.21
C SER A 278 -7.20 -0.87 11.57
N GLY A 279 -6.74 0.28 12.06
CA GLY A 279 -6.10 0.38 13.37
C GLY A 279 -7.05 0.01 14.51
N ILE A 280 -8.22 0.64 14.59
CA ILE A 280 -9.21 0.38 15.64
C ILE A 280 -9.79 -1.02 15.50
N GLY A 281 -10.18 -1.40 14.28
CA GLY A 281 -10.74 -2.72 14.02
C GLY A 281 -9.75 -3.85 14.32
N SER A 282 -8.48 -3.70 13.95
CA SER A 282 -7.43 -4.66 14.32
C SER A 282 -7.23 -4.72 15.83
N ALA A 283 -7.27 -3.59 16.54
CA ALA A 283 -7.12 -3.59 18.00
C ALA A 283 -8.22 -4.41 18.68
N ILE A 284 -9.47 -4.21 18.23
CA ILE A 284 -10.62 -4.99 18.70
C ILE A 284 -10.41 -6.48 18.39
N LEU A 285 -10.07 -6.82 17.14
CA LEU A 285 -9.91 -8.21 16.73
C LEU A 285 -8.76 -8.93 17.46
N TYR A 286 -7.60 -8.29 17.58
CA TYR A 286 -6.49 -8.84 18.36
C TYR A 286 -6.92 -9.06 19.81
N LYS A 287 -7.60 -8.09 20.43
CA LYS A 287 -8.01 -8.25 21.82
C LYS A 287 -9.05 -9.35 22.01
N LEU A 288 -9.99 -9.51 21.07
CA LEU A 288 -10.95 -10.60 21.11
C LEU A 288 -10.26 -11.97 20.99
N VAL A 289 -9.31 -12.12 20.06
CA VAL A 289 -8.55 -13.37 19.92
C VAL A 289 -7.70 -13.65 21.17
N ASP A 290 -7.04 -12.62 21.71
CA ASP A 290 -6.24 -12.72 22.93
C ASP A 290 -7.07 -13.20 24.14
N LEU A 291 -8.31 -12.74 24.27
CA LEU A 291 -9.20 -13.15 25.37
C LEU A 291 -9.76 -14.57 25.21
N ILE A 292 -9.90 -15.06 23.98
CA ILE A 292 -10.54 -16.36 23.71
C ILE A 292 -9.50 -17.48 23.58
N VAL A 293 -8.40 -17.20 22.89
CA VAL A 293 -7.37 -18.18 22.51
C VAL A 293 -6.02 -17.87 23.15
N GLY A 294 -5.71 -16.58 23.32
CA GLY A 294 -4.37 -16.11 23.63
C GLY A 294 -3.54 -15.93 22.35
N LEU A 295 -2.85 -14.78 22.23
CA LEU A 295 -2.04 -14.49 21.04
C LEU A 295 -0.56 -14.86 21.18
N ARG A 296 -0.04 -14.85 22.40
CA ARG A 296 1.39 -14.98 22.66
C ARG A 296 1.73 -16.33 23.30
N PRO A 297 2.78 -17.02 22.85
CA PRO A 297 3.30 -18.20 23.54
C PRO A 297 3.75 -17.85 24.97
N THR A 298 3.82 -18.88 25.82
CA THR A 298 4.38 -18.71 27.18
C THR A 298 5.87 -18.35 27.12
N PRO A 299 6.45 -17.73 28.17
CA PRO A 299 7.86 -17.37 28.17
C PRO A 299 8.83 -18.54 27.97
N ASP A 300 8.47 -19.73 28.46
CA ASP A 300 9.29 -20.93 28.27
C ASP A 300 9.20 -21.43 26.82
N GLN A 301 8.01 -21.41 26.22
CA GLN A 301 7.84 -21.75 24.81
C GLN A 301 8.59 -20.77 23.89
N GLU A 302 8.53 -19.47 24.18
CA GLU A 302 9.24 -18.43 23.41
C GLU A 302 10.77 -18.60 23.49
N ARG A 303 11.29 -19.08 24.63
CA ARG A 303 12.72 -19.38 24.82
C ARG A 303 13.15 -20.66 24.12
N GLU A 304 12.31 -21.69 24.14
CA GLU A 304 12.59 -22.96 23.46
C GLU A 304 12.52 -22.79 21.92
N GLY A 305 11.63 -21.93 21.44
CA GLY A 305 11.43 -21.61 20.03
C GLY A 305 10.15 -22.23 19.47
N LEU A 306 9.49 -21.49 18.56
CA LEU A 306 8.19 -21.87 18.01
C LEU A 306 8.27 -23.09 17.07
N ASP A 307 9.40 -23.30 16.40
CA ASP A 307 9.65 -24.50 15.59
C ASP A 307 9.43 -25.79 16.41
N ILE A 308 9.93 -25.82 17.66
CA ILE A 308 9.79 -26.99 18.53
C ILE A 308 8.41 -27.01 19.18
N THR A 309 7.99 -25.88 19.75
CA THR A 309 6.83 -25.83 20.65
C THR A 309 5.49 -25.89 19.94
N ASP A 310 5.40 -25.34 18.73
CA ASP A 310 4.17 -25.34 17.93
C ASP A 310 4.22 -26.34 16.76
N HIS A 311 5.42 -26.70 16.27
CA HIS A 311 5.57 -27.57 15.10
C HIS A 311 6.29 -28.90 15.37
N GLY A 312 7.00 -29.04 16.49
CA GLY A 312 7.74 -30.27 16.83
C GLY A 312 8.97 -30.53 15.94
N GLU A 313 9.45 -29.52 15.22
CA GLU A 313 10.51 -29.65 14.21
C GLU A 313 11.67 -28.68 14.48
N ARG A 314 12.82 -28.93 13.86
CA ARG A 314 13.96 -28.00 13.81
C ARG A 314 14.13 -27.53 12.38
N ALA A 315 14.27 -26.22 12.17
CA ALA A 315 14.53 -25.68 10.84
C ALA A 315 15.79 -26.29 10.18
N TYR A 316 16.82 -26.61 10.97
CA TYR A 316 18.07 -27.18 10.49
C TYR A 316 18.57 -28.29 11.43
N ASN A 317 19.08 -29.37 10.84
CA ASN A 317 19.81 -30.42 11.54
C ASN A 317 21.27 -30.37 11.07
N TYR A 318 22.18 -30.03 11.99
CA TYR A 318 23.62 -29.98 11.75
C TYR A 318 24.32 -31.10 12.51
#